data_AF-A0AAV6U8E5-F1
#
_entry.id   AF-A0AAV6U8E5-F1
#
_cell.length_a   1.000
_cell.length_b   1.000
_cell.length_c   1.000
_cell.angle_alpha   90.00
_cell.angle_beta   90.00
_cell.angle_gamma   90.00
#
_symmetry.space_group_name_H-M   'P 1'
#
loop_
_entity.id
_entity.type
_entity.pdbx_description
1 polymer ?
#
loop_
_entity_poly.entity_id
_entity_poly.type
_entity_poly.pdbx_seq_one_letter_code
_entity_poly.pdbx_strand_id
1 'polypeptide(L)'
;MNQSKEVTEEKPRKLLETSFLLGVTGMSILAGFGMTLALAKKKDPVYFYKGMLPTKEMPESGGSLAMRALGWGTLYAVGGFSIFCAGVWKMMGVNNMQEFRMKIGNALPRIPQKENPGRSDFKSVRELMNYLIEESDKSKKS
;
A
#
# COMPACT_ATOMS: atom_id res chain seq x y z
N MET A 1 9.83 -13.30 30.15
CA MET A 1 8.55 -13.14 29.41
C MET A 1 8.83 -12.25 28.22
N ASN A 2 9.27 -12.80 27.09
CA ASN A 2 8.50 -13.48 26.04
C ASN A 2 7.88 -12.49 25.04
N GLN A 3 8.04 -12.80 23.75
CA GLN A 3 7.54 -12.10 22.54
C GLN A 3 8.52 -11.19 21.77
N SER A 4 9.69 -11.72 21.41
CA SER A 4 10.37 -11.35 20.14
C SER A 4 11.06 -12.59 19.55
N LYS A 5 10.29 -13.66 19.44
CA LYS A 5 10.67 -14.94 18.85
C LYS A 5 9.41 -15.61 18.29
N GLU A 6 8.77 -15.00 17.29
CA GLU A 6 7.88 -15.77 16.43
C GLU A 6 8.24 -15.56 14.96
N VAL A 7 9.53 -15.78 14.68
CA VAL A 7 9.92 -16.31 13.39
C VAL A 7 10.37 -17.73 13.70
N THR A 8 9.59 -18.71 13.22
CA THR A 8 9.94 -20.14 13.14
C THR A 8 9.44 -21.04 14.28
N GLU A 9 8.15 -21.41 14.29
CA GLU A 9 7.76 -22.82 14.59
C GLU A 9 6.30 -23.21 14.19
N GLU A 10 5.75 -22.70 13.08
CA GLU A 10 4.48 -23.19 12.49
C GLU A 10 4.68 -23.38 10.98
N LYS A 11 5.76 -24.09 10.64
CA LYS A 11 6.65 -23.73 9.53
C LYS A 11 6.10 -23.96 8.11
N PRO A 12 5.21 -24.92 7.78
CA PRO A 12 4.76 -25.08 6.38
C PRO A 12 3.55 -24.22 6.00
N ARG A 13 2.56 -24.02 6.90
CA ARG A 13 1.30 -23.33 6.54
C ARG A 13 1.44 -21.81 6.51
N LYS A 14 2.13 -21.21 7.48
CA LYS A 14 2.36 -19.75 7.50
C LYS A 14 3.28 -19.26 6.37
N LEU A 15 4.22 -20.11 5.92
CA LEU A 15 5.06 -19.81 4.75
C LEU A 15 4.23 -19.82 3.45
N LEU A 16 3.28 -20.76 3.34
CA LEU A 16 2.36 -20.85 2.21
C LEU A 16 1.39 -19.65 2.17
N GLU A 17 0.86 -19.23 3.32
CA GLU A 17 0.00 -18.05 3.43
C GLU A 17 0.77 -16.75 3.12
N THR A 18 1.99 -16.62 3.62
CA THR A 18 2.83 -15.44 3.38
C THR A 18 3.24 -15.33 1.91
N SER A 19 3.60 -16.45 1.26
CA SER A 19 3.96 -16.43 -0.17
C SER A 19 2.76 -16.09 -1.05
N PHE A 20 1.56 -16.57 -0.68
CA PHE A 20 0.32 -16.21 -1.37
C PHE A 20 0.01 -14.71 -1.22
N LEU A 21 0.07 -14.16 -0.01
CA LEU A 21 -0.17 -12.73 0.23
C LEU A 21 0.87 -11.85 -0.46
N LEU A 22 2.14 -12.25 -0.45
CA LEU A 22 3.19 -11.55 -1.18
C LEU A 22 2.91 -11.57 -2.69
N GLY A 23 2.47 -12.71 -3.22
CA GLY A 23 2.07 -12.86 -4.61
C GLY A 23 0.90 -11.96 -4.99
N VAL A 24 -0.19 -11.98 -4.21
CA VAL A 24 -1.36 -11.11 -4.43
C VAL A 24 -1.00 -9.64 -4.30
N THR A 25 -0.17 -9.28 -3.32
CA THR A 25 0.29 -7.90 -3.12
C THR A 25 1.16 -7.44 -4.28
N GLY A 26 2.10 -8.27 -4.71
CA GLY A 26 2.95 -8.01 -5.88
C GLY A 26 2.12 -7.83 -7.15
N MET A 27 1.15 -8.74 -7.37
CA MET A 27 0.24 -8.66 -8.51
C MET A 27 -0.62 -7.38 -8.47
N SER A 28 -1.05 -6.96 -7.28
CA SER A 28 -1.86 -5.73 -7.09
C SER A 28 -1.05 -4.47 -7.38
N ILE A 29 0.20 -4.41 -6.93
CA ILE A 29 1.10 -3.28 -7.21
C ILE A 29 1.40 -3.19 -8.71
N LEU A 30 1.71 -4.32 -9.35
CA LEU A 30 1.96 -4.38 -10.79
C LEU A 30 0.71 -4.01 -11.61
N ALA A 31 -0.46 -4.51 -11.23
CA ALA A 31 -1.72 -4.19 -11.88
C ALA A 31 -2.08 -2.71 -11.73
N GLY A 32 -1.99 -2.15 -10.51
CA GLY A 32 -2.27 -0.74 -10.25
C GLY A 32 -1.31 0.19 -10.98
N PHE A 33 0.00 -0.05 -10.86
CA PHE A 33 1.02 0.74 -11.55
C PHE A 33 0.88 0.63 -13.07
N GLY A 34 0.69 -0.60 -13.59
CA GLY A 34 0.46 -0.83 -15.02
C GLY A 34 -0.78 -0.11 -15.55
N MET A 35 -1.89 -0.11 -14.79
CA MET A 35 -3.10 0.61 -15.16
C MET A 35 -2.87 2.12 -15.21
N THR A 36 -2.15 2.68 -14.23
CA THR A 36 -1.80 4.12 -14.24
C THR A 36 -0.89 4.48 -15.42
N LEU A 37 0.07 3.62 -15.76
CA LEU A 37 0.91 3.80 -16.96
C LEU A 37 0.08 3.73 -18.25
N ALA A 38 -0.85 2.79 -18.35
CA ALA A 38 -1.74 2.67 -19.51
C ALA A 38 -2.66 3.89 -19.67
N LEU A 39 -3.16 4.45 -18.57
CA LEU A 39 -3.95 5.68 -18.58
C LEU A 39 -3.10 6.89 -19.00
N ALA A 40 -1.88 7.02 -18.47
CA ALA A 40 -0.94 8.07 -18.86
C ALA A 40 -0.57 7.98 -20.35
N LYS A 41 -0.32 6.76 -20.85
CA LYS A 41 -0.10 6.46 -22.27
C LYS A 41 -1.28 6.88 -23.16
N LYS A 42 -2.50 6.58 -22.75
CA LYS A 42 -3.72 6.93 -23.50
C LYS A 42 -3.97 8.43 -23.53
N LYS A 43 -3.64 9.14 -22.44
CA LYS A 43 -3.83 10.58 -22.34
C LYS A 43 -2.83 11.34 -23.22
N ASP A 44 -1.55 10.97 -23.18
CA ASP A 44 -0.48 11.68 -23.90
C ASP A 44 0.49 10.70 -24.59
N PRO A 45 0.09 10.04 -25.69
CA PRO A 45 0.93 9.03 -26.34
C PRO A 45 2.23 9.63 -26.90
N VAL A 46 2.15 10.79 -27.56
CA VAL A 46 3.30 11.43 -28.23
C VAL A 46 4.42 11.79 -27.25
N TYR A 47 4.07 12.45 -26.14
CA TYR A 47 5.03 12.85 -25.12
C TYR A 47 5.55 11.66 -24.32
N PHE A 48 4.73 10.63 -24.10
CA PHE A 48 5.19 9.40 -23.45
C PHE A 48 6.27 8.70 -24.29
N TYR A 49 6.04 8.48 -25.59
CA TYR A 49 7.04 7.84 -26.43
C TYR A 49 8.31 8.68 -26.55
N LYS A 50 8.19 10.01 -26.64
CA LYS A 50 9.34 10.92 -26.63
C LYS A 50 10.15 10.82 -25.33
N GLY A 51 9.50 10.62 -24.19
CA GLY A 51 10.16 10.38 -22.91
C GLY A 51 10.78 8.98 -22.79
N MET A 52 10.31 7.99 -23.55
CA MET A 52 10.86 6.63 -23.57
C MET A 52 12.02 6.43 -24.56
N LEU A 53 12.17 7.29 -25.57
CA LEU A 53 13.23 7.15 -26.57
C LEU A 53 14.49 7.90 -26.12
N PRO A 54 15.70 7.32 -26.33
CA PRO A 54 16.94 8.06 -26.13
C PRO A 54 17.04 9.16 -27.20
N THR A 55 17.41 10.37 -26.79
CA THR A 55 17.60 11.51 -27.69
C THR A 55 19.09 11.79 -27.87
N LYS A 56 19.47 12.48 -28.95
CA LYS A 56 20.89 12.77 -29.26
C LYS A 56 21.61 13.57 -28.15
N GLU A 57 20.85 14.25 -27.30
CA GLU A 57 21.35 15.05 -26.17
C GLU A 57 21.36 14.28 -24.83
N MET A 58 20.59 13.18 -24.71
CA MET A 58 20.54 12.31 -23.53
C MET A 58 20.55 10.84 -23.99
N PRO A 59 21.69 10.13 -23.88
CA PRO A 59 21.84 8.76 -24.36
C PRO A 59 20.98 7.77 -23.58
N GLU A 60 20.54 8.13 -22.36
CA GLU A 60 19.52 7.40 -21.62
C GLU A 60 18.14 8.02 -21.82
N SER A 61 17.15 7.17 -22.02
CA SER A 61 15.74 7.53 -22.06
C SER A 61 15.29 8.17 -20.74
N GLY A 62 14.52 9.26 -20.80
CA GLY A 62 13.97 9.88 -19.59
C GLY A 62 13.11 8.91 -18.76
N GLY A 63 12.45 7.96 -19.42
CA GLY A 63 11.71 6.88 -18.80
C GLY A 63 12.59 5.89 -18.04
N SER A 64 13.78 5.54 -18.54
CA SER A 64 14.70 4.65 -17.82
C SER A 64 15.30 5.33 -16.59
N LEU A 65 15.58 6.64 -16.69
CA LEU A 65 16.06 7.44 -15.56
C LEU A 65 14.98 7.56 -14.47
N ALA A 66 13.74 7.85 -14.87
CA ALA A 66 12.60 7.96 -13.97
C ALA A 66 12.27 6.64 -13.26
N MET A 67 12.31 5.51 -13.99
CA MET A 67 12.07 4.18 -13.39
C MET A 67 13.13 3.82 -12.35
N ARG A 68 14.40 4.17 -12.58
CA ARG A 68 15.48 3.98 -11.58
C ARG A 68 15.30 4.88 -10.37
N ALA A 69 15.02 6.16 -10.58
CA ALA A 69 14.76 7.11 -9.50
C ALA A 69 13.54 6.69 -8.67
N LEU A 70 12.46 6.25 -9.30
CA LEU A 70 11.27 5.72 -8.66
C LEU A 70 11.57 4.43 -7.86
N GLY A 71 12.36 3.53 -8.43
CA GLY A 71 12.78 2.30 -7.77
C GLY A 71 13.57 2.58 -6.49
N TRP A 72 14.67 3.33 -6.59
CA TRP A 72 15.50 3.69 -5.43
C TRP A 72 14.72 4.54 -4.43
N GLY A 73 13.87 5.47 -4.90
CA GLY A 73 13.00 6.28 -4.06
C GLY A 73 12.01 5.44 -3.26
N THR A 74 11.36 4.45 -3.86
CA THR A 74 10.43 3.56 -3.17
C THR A 74 11.15 2.70 -2.14
N LEU A 75 12.34 2.17 -2.49
CA LEU A 75 13.17 1.40 -1.55
C LEU A 75 13.59 2.23 -0.34
N TYR A 76 14.05 3.47 -0.55
CA TYR A 76 14.42 4.36 0.55
C TYR A 76 13.21 4.83 1.35
N ALA A 77 12.06 5.08 0.73
CA ALA A 77 10.86 5.48 1.45
C ALA A 77 10.40 4.36 2.40
N VAL A 78 10.25 3.13 1.88
CA VAL A 78 9.80 1.99 2.69
C VAL A 78 10.86 1.58 3.71
N GLY A 79 12.12 1.48 3.29
CA GLY A 79 13.23 1.12 4.17
C GLY A 79 13.49 2.18 5.24
N GLY A 80 13.56 3.45 4.86
CA GLY A 80 13.77 4.58 5.76
C GLY A 80 12.63 4.77 6.75
N PHE A 81 11.36 4.66 6.30
CA PHE A 81 10.21 4.72 7.20
C PHE A 81 10.16 3.52 8.17
N SER A 82 10.52 2.33 7.71
CA SER A 82 10.63 1.13 8.56
C SER A 82 11.69 1.31 9.66
N ILE A 83 12.88 1.78 9.28
CA ILE A 83 13.98 2.06 10.22
C ILE A 83 13.59 3.20 11.17
N PHE A 84 12.97 4.26 10.67
CA PHE A 84 12.48 5.37 11.49
C PHE A 84 11.46 4.89 12.52
N CYS A 85 10.49 4.09 12.11
CA CYS A 85 9.48 3.51 13.00
C CYS A 85 10.14 2.62 14.08
N ALA A 86 11.11 1.77 13.68
CA ALA A 86 11.89 0.98 14.62
C ALA A 86 12.74 1.85 15.56
N GLY A 87 13.28 2.97 15.07
CA GLY A 87 14.03 3.95 15.85
C GLY A 87 13.18 4.65 16.91
N VAL A 88 11.97 5.08 16.54
CA VAL A 88 10.98 5.63 17.49
C VAL A 88 10.62 4.60 18.55
N TRP A 89 10.37 3.35 18.16
CA TRP A 89 10.12 2.27 19.11
C TRP A 89 11.30 2.10 20.08
N LYS A 90 12.52 2.03 19.55
CA LYS A 90 13.76 1.94 20.36
C LYS A 90 13.91 3.12 21.32
N MET A 91 13.59 4.34 20.89
CA MET A 91 13.63 5.54 21.74
C MET A 91 12.55 5.54 22.83
N MET A 92 11.39 4.92 22.59
CA MET A 92 10.31 4.81 23.60
C MET A 92 10.62 3.81 24.73
N GLY A 93 11.74 3.07 24.63
CA GLY A 93 12.20 2.12 25.66
C GLY A 93 11.26 0.92 25.85
N VAL A 94 10.44 0.63 24.84
CA VAL A 94 9.41 -0.39 24.91
C VAL A 94 9.98 -1.75 24.51
N ASN A 95 9.93 -2.70 25.43
CA ASN A 95 10.43 -4.06 25.18
C ASN A 95 9.37 -4.97 24.54
N ASN A 96 8.11 -4.54 24.44
CA ASN A 96 7.01 -5.37 23.93
C ASN A 96 5.92 -4.57 23.20
N MET A 97 5.35 -5.13 22.12
CA MET A 97 4.26 -4.54 21.33
C MET A 97 3.05 -4.11 22.17
N GLN A 98 2.72 -4.90 23.19
CA GLN A 98 1.61 -4.62 24.11
C GLN A 98 1.85 -3.33 24.90
N GLU A 99 3.08 -3.12 25.35
CA GLU A 99 3.46 -1.97 26.14
C GLU A 99 3.57 -0.70 25.28
N PHE A 100 3.91 -0.86 23.99
CA PHE A 100 3.89 0.22 22.99
C PHE A 100 2.45 0.69 22.78
N ARG A 101 1.54 -0.26 22.53
CA ARG A 101 0.12 0.02 22.38
C ARG A 101 -0.47 0.66 23.63
N MET A 102 -0.11 0.22 24.83
CA MET A 102 -0.60 0.82 26.07
C MET A 102 -0.04 2.22 26.32
N LYS A 103 1.27 2.46 26.10
CA LYS A 103 1.87 3.79 26.23
C LYS A 103 1.32 4.78 25.22
N ILE A 104 1.18 4.38 23.96
CA ILE A 104 0.57 5.22 22.91
C ILE A 104 -0.92 5.40 23.15
N GLY A 105 -1.62 4.36 23.56
CA GLY A 105 -3.03 4.42 23.92
C GLY A 105 -3.31 5.35 25.10
N ASN A 106 -2.36 5.50 26.02
CA ASN A 106 -2.45 6.44 27.14
C ASN A 106 -1.97 7.85 26.78
N ALA A 107 -1.03 7.99 25.85
CA ALA A 107 -0.53 9.28 25.37
C ALA A 107 -1.52 9.96 24.41
N LEU A 108 -2.33 9.18 23.69
CA LEU A 108 -3.40 9.68 22.85
C LEU A 108 -4.66 9.92 23.69
N PRO A 109 -5.33 11.09 23.56
CA PRO A 109 -6.59 11.33 24.24
C PRO A 109 -7.61 10.27 23.80
N ARG A 110 -8.11 9.50 24.77
CA ARG A 110 -9.05 8.41 24.52
C ARG A 110 -10.33 8.99 23.94
N ILE A 111 -10.52 8.81 22.62
CA ILE A 111 -11.71 9.28 21.91
C ILE A 111 -12.91 8.54 22.53
N PRO A 112 -13.87 9.24 23.15
CA PRO A 112 -15.09 8.58 23.61
C PRO A 112 -15.80 8.02 22.38
N GLN A 113 -16.09 6.71 22.39
CA GLN A 113 -16.93 6.09 21.37
C GLN A 113 -18.31 6.73 21.47
N LYS A 114 -18.56 7.74 20.62
CA LYS A 114 -19.89 8.30 20.45
C LYS A 114 -20.65 7.32 19.57
N GLU A 115 -21.78 6.84 20.08
CA GLU A 115 -22.74 5.92 19.48
C GLU A 115 -23.51 6.56 18.30
N ASN A 116 -22.83 7.38 17.48
CA ASN A 116 -23.43 8.03 16.31
C ASN A 116 -22.90 7.37 15.04
N PRO A 117 -23.72 6.58 14.32
CA PRO A 117 -23.38 6.01 13.03
C PRO A 117 -23.44 7.11 11.97
N GLY A 118 -22.44 7.98 11.97
CA GLY A 118 -22.34 9.11 11.04
C GLY A 118 -21.18 8.90 10.09
N ARG A 119 -21.50 8.52 8.84
CA ARG A 119 -20.63 8.51 7.64
C ARG A 119 -19.93 7.19 7.29
N SER A 120 -20.72 6.12 7.15
CA SER A 120 -20.35 4.97 6.31
C SER A 120 -21.60 4.44 5.63
N ASP A 121 -22.01 5.06 4.52
CA ASP A 121 -23.14 4.58 3.69
C ASP A 121 -22.88 3.18 3.09
N PHE A 122 -21.65 2.69 3.22
CA PHE A 122 -21.28 1.30 2.95
C PHE A 122 -20.60 0.74 4.20
N LYS A 123 -21.24 -0.22 4.87
CA LYS A 123 -20.67 -0.96 6.00
C LYS A 123 -19.64 -1.99 5.56
N SER A 124 -19.71 -2.42 4.32
CA SER A 124 -18.80 -3.40 3.74
C SER A 124 -18.61 -3.15 2.25
N VAL A 125 -17.45 -3.55 1.72
CA VAL A 125 -17.17 -3.58 0.27
C VAL A 125 -18.25 -4.36 -0.49
N ARG A 126 -18.87 -5.36 0.14
CA ARG A 126 -20.00 -6.10 -0.44
C ARG A 126 -21.22 -5.21 -0.71
N GLU A 127 -21.51 -4.29 0.20
CA GLU A 127 -22.62 -3.35 0.07
C GLU A 127 -22.33 -2.32 -1.03
N LEU A 128 -21.07 -1.88 -1.12
CA LEU A 128 -20.59 -1.04 -2.23
C LEU A 128 -20.70 -1.76 -3.58
N MET A 129 -20.28 -3.04 -3.65
CA MET A 129 -20.38 -3.84 -4.86
C MET A 129 -21.83 -4.10 -5.27
N ASN A 130 -22.70 -4.43 -4.32
CA ASN A 130 -24.13 -4.61 -4.59
C ASN A 130 -24.76 -3.32 -5.10
N TYR A 131 -24.43 -2.18 -4.51
CA TYR A 131 -24.87 -0.87 -4.97
C TYR A 131 -24.40 -0.57 -6.40
N LEU A 132 -23.13 -0.83 -6.74
CA LEU A 132 -22.60 -0.63 -8.09
C LEU A 132 -23.29 -1.55 -9.12
N ILE A 133 -23.59 -2.79 -8.75
CA ILE A 133 -24.32 -3.72 -9.60
C ILE A 133 -25.74 -3.19 -9.86
N GLU A 134 -26.44 -2.78 -8.80
CA GLU A 134 -27.80 -2.26 -8.89
C GLU A 134 -27.90 -0.97 -9.71
N GLU A 135 -26.94 -0.05 -9.55
CA GLU A 135 -26.85 1.18 -10.36
C GLU A 135 -26.60 0.85 -11.85
N SER A 136 -25.74 -0.15 -12.13
CA SER A 136 -25.44 -0.56 -13.51
C SER A 136 -26.62 -1.25 -14.21
N ASP A 137 -27.41 -2.03 -13.48
CA ASP A 137 -28.62 -2.68 -14.01
C ASP A 137 -29.75 -1.67 -14.24
N LYS A 138 -29.88 -0.66 -13.37
CA LYS A 138 -30.85 0.43 -13.54
C LYS A 138 -30.55 1.26 -14.79
N SER A 139 -29.27 1.54 -15.07
CA SER A 139 -28.85 2.24 -16.29
C SER A 139 -29.09 1.46 -17.59
N LYS A 140 -29.23 0.12 -17.55
CA LYS A 140 -29.52 -0.71 -18.74
C LYS A 140 -31.01 -0.92 -19.01
N LYS A 141 -31.86 -0.65 -18.01
CA LYS A 141 -33.32 -0.84 -18.10
C LYS A 141 -34.07 0.46 -18.46
N SER A 142 -33.37 1.59 -18.48
CA SER A 142 -33.82 2.85 -19.07
C SER A 142 -33.31 3.00 -20.50
#